data_AF-A0A351IWG4-F1
#
_entry.id   AF-A0A351IWG4-F1
#
_cell.length_a   1.000
_cell.length_b   1.000
_cell.length_c   1.000
_cell.angle_alpha   90.00
_cell.angle_beta   90.00
_cell.angle_gamma   90.00
#
_symmetry.space_group_name_H-M   'P 1'
#
loop_
_entity.id
_entity.type
_entity.pdbx_description
1 polymer ?
#
loop_
_entity_poly.entity_id
_entity_poly.type
_entity_poly.pdbx_seq_one_letter_code
_entity_poly.pdbx_strand_id
1 'polypeptide(L)'
;MATHQSVGEIKERGYTVLEGALDADTLARFRAELQPFLDDGPFGRNDFEGHRSKRVYAMLAKTPTVAALVEHPDVLAIADEFLRPNYLLTSCLAIDLHPGETRQSFHFDDGGINQPRP
;
A
#
# COMPACT_ATOMS: atom_id res chain seq x y z
N MET A 1 -15.38 0.74 17.38
CA MET A 1 -16.57 0.92 16.51
C MET A 1 -16.16 1.01 15.04
N ALA A 2 -15.16 1.83 14.69
CA ALA A 2 -14.61 1.91 13.32
C ALA A 2 -14.04 0.57 12.81
N THR A 3 -13.21 -0.12 13.59
CA THR A 3 -12.63 -1.43 13.21
C THR A 3 -13.69 -2.47 12.86
N HIS A 4 -14.76 -2.58 13.66
CA HIS A 4 -15.82 -3.57 13.43
C HIS A 4 -16.62 -3.26 12.15
N GLN A 5 -16.83 -1.97 11.84
CA GLN A 5 -17.41 -1.57 10.56
C GLN A 5 -16.49 -1.95 9.39
N SER A 6 -15.22 -1.58 9.46
CA SER A 6 -14.24 -1.89 8.42
C SER A 6 -14.08 -3.39 8.15
N VAL A 7 -14.08 -4.21 9.21
CA VAL A 7 -14.06 -5.68 9.10
C VAL A 7 -15.33 -6.20 8.44
N GLY A 8 -16.50 -5.66 8.76
CA GLY A 8 -17.76 -5.99 8.11
C GLY A 8 -17.73 -5.67 6.61
N GLU A 9 -17.27 -4.47 6.25
CA GLU A 9 -17.14 -4.03 4.86
C GLU A 9 -16.16 -4.89 4.06
N ILE A 10 -15.01 -5.25 4.63
CA ILE A 10 -14.07 -6.16 3.98
C ILE A 10 -14.69 -7.53 3.75
N LYS A 11 -15.43 -8.08 4.72
CA LYS A 11 -16.10 -9.39 4.57
C LYS A 11 -17.19 -9.39 3.52
N GLU A 12 -17.95 -8.29 3.40
CA GLU A 12 -19.07 -8.19 2.45
C GLU A 12 -18.63 -7.75 1.05
N ARG A 13 -17.68 -6.80 0.97
CA ARG A 13 -17.32 -6.07 -0.26
C ARG A 13 -15.89 -6.30 -0.73
N GLY A 14 -15.02 -6.87 0.12
CA GLY A 14 -13.60 -7.09 -0.16
C GLY A 14 -12.69 -5.90 0.10
N TYR A 15 -13.20 -4.76 0.59
CA TYR A 15 -12.40 -3.58 0.94
C TYR A 15 -13.11 -2.67 1.95
N THR A 16 -12.36 -1.73 2.55
CA THR A 16 -12.84 -0.61 3.37
C THR A 16 -11.97 0.63 3.12
N VAL A 17 -12.43 1.81 3.50
CA VAL A 17 -11.69 3.08 3.38
C VAL A 17 -11.61 3.75 4.75
N LEU A 18 -10.40 4.00 5.23
CA LEU A 18 -10.15 4.78 6.45
C LEU A 18 -9.92 6.24 6.07
N GLU A 19 -10.96 7.07 6.19
CA GLU A 19 -10.87 8.50 5.90
C GLU A 19 -10.01 9.22 6.96
N GLY A 20 -9.11 10.09 6.51
CA GLY A 20 -8.26 10.87 7.43
C GLY A 20 -7.27 10.03 8.23
N ALA A 21 -6.86 8.86 7.71
CA ALA A 21 -5.92 7.96 8.39
C ALA A 21 -4.55 8.60 8.71
N LEU A 22 -4.20 9.72 8.06
CA LEU A 22 -3.00 10.47 8.34
C LEU A 22 -3.34 11.94 8.52
N ASP A 23 -2.72 12.57 9.53
CA ASP A 23 -2.75 14.01 9.67
C ASP A 23 -1.94 14.70 8.55
N ALA A 24 -2.23 15.98 8.33
CA ALA A 24 -1.63 16.76 7.24
C ALA A 24 -0.11 16.86 7.34
N ASP A 25 0.45 16.94 8.55
CA ASP A 25 1.89 17.09 8.77
C ASP A 25 2.62 15.79 8.46
N THR A 26 2.08 14.65 8.91
CA THR A 26 2.60 13.32 8.58
C THR A 26 2.57 13.07 7.08
N LEU A 27 1.47 13.43 6.41
CA LEU A 27 1.37 13.31 4.95
C LEU A 27 2.38 14.20 4.23
N ALA A 28 2.58 15.44 4.67
CA ALA A 28 3.54 16.36 4.08
C ALA A 28 4.98 15.86 4.23
N ARG A 29 5.36 15.38 5.43
CA ARG A 29 6.68 14.78 5.68
C ARG A 29 6.93 13.56 4.81
N PHE A 30 5.97 12.63 4.75
CA PHE A 30 6.08 11.44 3.91
C PHE A 30 6.33 11.79 2.43
N ARG A 31 5.58 12.77 1.89
CA ARG A 31 5.77 13.22 0.50
C ARG A 31 7.16 13.83 0.30
N ALA A 32 7.61 14.68 1.21
CA ALA A 32 8.93 15.30 1.12
C ALA A 32 10.07 14.27 1.17
N GLU A 33 9.96 13.24 2.01
CA GLU A 33 10.94 12.14 2.07
C GLU A 33 10.92 11.27 0.81
N LEU A 34 9.73 11.03 0.23
CA LEU A 34 9.56 10.21 -0.96
C LEU A 34 10.04 10.92 -2.23
N GLN A 35 9.86 12.25 -2.33
CA GLN A 35 10.04 13.01 -3.57
C GLN A 35 11.42 12.81 -4.24
N PRO A 36 12.56 12.84 -3.53
CA PRO A 36 13.86 12.63 -4.17
C PRO A 36 13.97 11.27 -4.88
N PHE A 37 13.36 10.22 -4.32
CA PHE A 37 13.37 8.89 -4.92
C PHE A 37 12.45 8.78 -6.14
N LEU A 38 11.41 9.61 -6.20
CA LEU A 38 10.58 9.73 -7.39
C LEU A 38 11.32 10.52 -8.46
N ASP A 39 11.91 11.66 -8.14
CA ASP A 39 12.59 12.53 -9.09
C ASP A 39 13.72 11.77 -9.82
N ASP A 40 14.57 11.08 -9.07
CA ASP A 40 15.71 10.32 -9.59
C ASP A 40 15.35 8.91 -10.09
N GLY A 41 14.14 8.44 -9.76
CA GLY A 41 13.70 7.07 -10.04
C GLY A 41 13.34 6.83 -11.51
N PRO A 42 13.63 5.63 -12.06
CA PRO A 42 13.26 5.28 -13.42
C PRO A 42 11.74 5.02 -13.54
N PHE A 43 11.23 5.13 -14.76
CA PHE A 43 9.91 4.59 -15.11
C PHE A 43 9.94 3.05 -15.12
N GLY A 44 8.75 2.45 -15.02
CA GLY A 44 8.57 1.01 -15.01
C GLY A 44 9.04 0.33 -16.30
N ARG A 45 9.46 -0.92 -16.14
CA ARG A 45 10.20 -1.69 -17.17
C ARG A 45 9.29 -2.53 -18.06
N ASN A 46 8.05 -2.71 -17.66
CA ASN A 46 7.08 -3.59 -18.30
C ASN A 46 5.65 -3.12 -17.98
N ASP A 47 4.67 -3.79 -18.58
CA ASP A 47 3.24 -3.47 -18.42
C ASP A 47 2.73 -3.62 -16.97
N PHE A 48 3.32 -4.51 -16.17
CA PHE A 48 2.95 -4.66 -14.75
C PHE A 48 3.42 -3.45 -13.92
N GLU A 49 4.66 -3.00 -14.15
CA GLU A 49 5.21 -1.86 -13.45
C GLU A 49 4.65 -0.52 -13.95
N GLY A 50 4.22 -0.48 -15.21
CA GLY A 50 3.73 0.71 -15.91
C GLY A 50 4.87 1.50 -16.56
N HIS A 51 4.86 1.63 -17.88
CA HIS A 51 5.90 2.35 -18.64
C HIS A 51 5.91 3.87 -18.39
N ARG A 52 4.87 4.39 -17.75
CA ARG A 52 4.72 5.79 -17.33
C ARG A 52 4.38 5.88 -15.83
N SER A 53 4.83 4.89 -15.06
CA SER A 53 4.71 4.85 -13.62
C SER A 53 6.08 4.77 -13.00
N LYS A 54 6.26 5.41 -11.84
CA LYS A 54 7.45 5.26 -11.01
C LYS A 54 7.10 4.43 -9.77
N ARG A 55 8.02 3.55 -9.39
CA ARG A 55 7.86 2.66 -8.22
C ARG A 55 9.07 2.80 -7.31
N VAL A 56 8.83 3.15 -6.05
CA VAL A 56 9.89 3.26 -5.03
C VAL A 56 9.76 2.09 -4.07
N TYR A 57 10.72 1.18 -4.13
CA TYR A 57 10.82 0.01 -3.25
C TYR A 57 11.63 0.32 -1.99
N ALA A 58 11.59 -0.59 -1.01
CA ALA A 58 12.34 -0.50 0.24
C ALA A 58 12.02 0.78 1.03
N MET A 59 10.74 1.13 1.11
CA MET A 59 10.27 2.39 1.71
C MET A 59 10.75 2.59 3.15
N LEU A 60 10.77 1.54 3.98
CA LEU A 60 11.27 1.63 5.36
C LEU A 60 12.74 2.06 5.46
N ALA A 61 13.55 1.85 4.42
CA ALA A 61 14.94 2.30 4.36
C ALA A 61 15.10 3.74 3.82
N LYS A 62 14.02 4.32 3.29
CA LYS A 62 14.06 5.56 2.49
C LYS A 62 13.24 6.69 3.11
N THR A 63 12.10 6.34 3.69
CA THR A 63 11.11 7.28 4.22
C THR A 63 10.77 6.88 5.65
N PRO A 64 11.49 7.37 6.67
CA PRO A 64 11.21 7.05 8.07
C PRO A 64 9.75 7.25 8.47
N THR A 65 9.07 8.24 7.88
CA THR A 65 7.65 8.52 8.16
C THR A 65 6.74 7.35 7.76
N VAL A 66 7.12 6.50 6.79
CA VAL A 66 6.29 5.35 6.37
C VAL A 66 6.12 4.30 7.46
N ALA A 67 7.01 4.25 8.46
CA ALA A 67 6.89 3.32 9.58
C ALA A 67 5.56 3.55 10.34
N ALA A 68 5.14 4.80 10.50
CA ALA A 68 3.86 5.13 11.14
C ALA A 68 2.64 4.63 10.35
N LEU A 69 2.76 4.48 9.02
CA LEU A 69 1.70 3.91 8.18
C LEU A 69 1.67 2.38 8.29
N VAL A 70 2.85 1.74 8.31
CA VAL A 70 2.98 0.29 8.49
C VAL A 70 2.45 -0.14 9.86
N GLU A 71 2.67 0.67 10.88
CA GLU A 71 2.28 0.40 12.28
C GLU A 71 0.95 1.09 12.67
N HIS A 72 0.16 1.56 11.70
CA HIS A 72 -1.05 2.33 12.01
C HIS A 72 -2.03 1.49 12.85
N PRO A 73 -2.47 1.96 14.04
CA PRO A 73 -3.20 1.14 15.00
C PRO A 73 -4.51 0.58 14.44
N ASP A 74 -5.26 1.38 13.67
CA ASP A 74 -6.49 0.88 13.04
C ASP A 74 -6.23 -0.17 11.94
N VAL A 75 -5.10 -0.07 11.23
CA VAL A 75 -4.73 -1.05 10.19
C VAL A 75 -4.35 -2.38 10.85
N LEU A 76 -3.54 -2.33 11.92
CA LEU A 76 -3.18 -3.52 12.69
C LEU A 76 -4.41 -4.16 13.35
N ALA A 77 -5.30 -3.36 13.94
CA ALA A 77 -6.55 -3.86 14.53
C ALA A 77 -7.47 -4.54 13.50
N ILE A 78 -7.49 -4.07 12.25
CA ILE A 78 -8.19 -4.75 11.16
C ILE A 78 -7.45 -6.04 10.79
N ALA A 79 -6.13 -6.00 10.61
CA ALA A 79 -5.34 -7.17 10.24
C ALA A 79 -5.46 -8.32 11.27
N ASP A 80 -5.53 -8.00 12.55
CA ASP A 80 -5.71 -8.97 13.65
C ASP A 80 -7.01 -9.78 13.54
N GLU A 81 -8.03 -9.27 12.86
CA GLU A 81 -9.30 -9.97 12.63
C GLU A 81 -9.26 -10.97 11.46
N PHE A 82 -8.25 -10.86 10.59
CA PHE A 82 -8.11 -11.71 9.39
C PHE A 82 -6.88 -12.62 9.42
N LEU A 83 -5.80 -12.20 10.08
CA LEU A 83 -4.52 -12.88 10.07
C LEU A 83 -4.25 -13.58 11.41
N ARG A 84 -3.46 -14.66 11.36
CA ARG A 84 -2.95 -15.30 12.58
C ARG A 84 -1.88 -14.41 13.23
N PRO A 85 -1.68 -14.50 14.56
CA PRO A 85 -0.65 -13.73 15.25
C PRO A 85 0.73 -13.87 14.62
N ASN A 86 1.54 -12.81 14.71
CA ASN A 86 2.89 -12.70 14.16
C ASN A 86 2.96 -12.66 12.62
N TYR A 87 1.98 -12.01 11.98
CA TYR A 87 2.11 -11.67 10.55
C TYR A 87 3.25 -10.67 10.34
N LEU A 88 3.86 -10.75 9.16
CA LEU A 88 4.97 -9.90 8.76
C LEU A 88 4.60 -9.08 7.54
N LEU A 89 5.23 -7.91 7.41
CA LEU A 89 5.12 -7.09 6.22
C LEU A 89 5.76 -7.82 5.02
N THR A 90 4.97 -8.11 3.99
CA THR A 90 5.45 -8.80 2.78
C THR A 90 6.15 -7.85 1.82
N SER A 91 5.56 -6.66 1.61
CA SER A 91 6.11 -5.63 0.72
C SER A 91 5.63 -4.24 1.12
N CYS A 92 6.45 -3.23 0.85
CA CYS A 92 6.12 -1.82 1.09
C CYS A 92 6.80 -0.97 0.01
N LEU A 93 5.99 -0.36 -0.84
CA LEU A 93 6.43 0.44 -1.99
C LEU A 93 5.46 1.59 -2.24
N ALA A 94 5.97 2.67 -2.84
CA ALA A 94 5.15 3.74 -3.39
C ALA A 94 4.99 3.59 -4.90
N ILE A 95 3.85 4.03 -5.44
CA ILE A 95 3.55 4.07 -6.87
C ILE A 95 3.14 5.50 -7.23
N ASP A 96 3.76 6.07 -8.25
CA ASP A 96 3.42 7.38 -8.82
C ASP A 96 3.06 7.20 -10.29
N LEU A 97 1.81 7.54 -10.64
CA LEU A 97 1.25 7.36 -11.98
C LEU A 97 1.33 8.67 -12.76
N HIS A 98 2.02 8.69 -13.90
CA HIS A 98 2.12 9.89 -14.72
C HIS A 98 1.08 9.92 -15.84
N PRO A 99 0.76 11.12 -16.38
CA PRO A 99 -0.15 11.25 -17.53
C PRO A 99 0.26 10.38 -18.70
N GLY A 100 -0.70 9.67 -19.30
CA GLY A 100 -0.49 8.78 -20.45
C GLY A 100 -0.22 7.32 -20.10
N GLU A 101 -0.18 6.97 -18.80
CA GLU A 101 -0.12 5.57 -18.37
C GLU A 101 -1.37 4.78 -18.79
N THR A 102 -1.21 3.47 -18.95
CA THR A 102 -2.29 2.55 -19.28
C THR A 102 -3.05 2.07 -18.04
N ARG A 103 -4.31 1.65 -18.25
CA ARG A 103 -5.09 1.01 -17.19
C ARG A 103 -4.58 -0.41 -16.95
N GLN A 104 -4.32 -0.78 -15.70
CA GLN A 104 -4.00 -2.16 -15.33
C GLN A 104 -5.19 -3.10 -15.62
N SER A 105 -4.88 -4.30 -16.11
CA SER A 105 -5.85 -5.38 -16.28
C SER A 105 -6.50 -5.76 -14.94
N PHE A 106 -7.72 -6.31 -14.96
CA PHE A 106 -8.31 -6.87 -13.75
C PHE A 106 -7.46 -8.02 -13.21
N HIS A 107 -7.13 -7.96 -11.92
CA HIS A 107 -6.28 -8.93 -11.24
C HIS A 107 -6.61 -8.97 -9.74
N PHE A 108 -5.94 -9.88 -9.03
CA PHE A 108 -5.93 -9.99 -7.57
C PHE A 108 -4.48 -10.19 -7.12
N ASP A 109 -4.12 -9.63 -5.96
CA ASP A 109 -2.71 -9.50 -5.55
C ASP A 109 -2.04 -10.84 -5.19
N ASP A 110 -2.80 -11.84 -4.75
CA ASP A 110 -2.28 -13.18 -4.48
C ASP A 110 -2.19 -14.07 -5.74
N GLY A 111 -2.37 -13.51 -6.94
CA GLY A 111 -2.28 -14.25 -8.22
C GLY A 111 -0.94 -14.93 -8.48
N GLY A 112 0.14 -14.42 -7.88
CA GLY A 112 1.46 -15.06 -7.92
C GLY A 112 1.68 -16.13 -6.85
N ILE A 113 0.75 -16.30 -5.89
CA ILE A 113 0.89 -17.26 -4.80
C ILE A 113 0.35 -18.61 -5.24
N ASN A 114 1.26 -19.54 -5.53
CA ASN A 114 0.94 -20.93 -5.90
C ASN A 114 0.62 -21.79 -4.66
N GLN A 115 -0.34 -21.36 -3.85
CA GLN A 115 -0.86 -22.14 -2.72
C GLN A 115 -2.34 -22.46 -2.96
N PRO A 116 -2.81 -23.67 -2.61
CA PRO A 116 -4.22 -24.00 -2.68
C PRO A 116 -5.05 -23.03 -1.84
N ARG A 117 -6.10 -22.46 -2.43
CA ARG A 117 -7.10 -21.71 -1.67
C ARG A 117 -8.05 -22.68 -0.96
N PRO A 118 -8.54 -22.36 0.24
CA PRO A 118 -9.68 -23.06 0.84
C PRO A 118 -10.92 -23.04 -0.07
#